data_AF-A0A7Y2DE12-F1
#
_entry.id   AF-A0A7Y2DE12-F1
#
_cell.length_a   1.000
_cell.length_b   1.000
_cell.length_c   1.000
_cell.angle_alpha   90.00
_cell.angle_beta   90.00
_cell.angle_gamma   90.00
#
_symmetry.space_group_name_H-M   'P 1'
#
loop_
_entity.id
_entity.type
_entity.pdbx_description
1 polymer ?
#
loop_
_entity_poly.entity_id
_entity_poly.type
_entity_poly.pdbx_seq_one_letter_code
_entity_poly.pdbx_strand_id
1 'polypeptide(L)'
;VYHYAEPDKGELYQPFEVLPIATASFSDKVVIFADGNPKQIPVTVKAHADNLEGEIQLCHSEGWRVDDETKPFSISNKGDEQTIFFSLTPPEKEDESYMSPIVKINGKEITQELVTIAYDHIPTQKVLLPSEAKVVRLNIQKVGEHIGYIKGAGDEVPKSLEQIGYIVHIIDPNDISAGGLAKYDAIVLGIRAYNVVEELKFKQQFLFDYVKEGGNLIIQYNTAGRWNEQFENIAPYPLTLSRDRVTDENSEVQILASEHPVMNFPNRISLADFEGWEQERGLYFPSEWSKEFTPILSMKDSGEAAKKGSLLVAPYGKGNYIYTGLSFFRELPVGVSGAYKLFANMLSLGQNVDNNQTQVKR
;
A
#
# COMPACT_ATOMS: atom_id res chain seq x y z
N VAL A 1 31.13 9.22 23.08
CA VAL A 1 31.32 9.05 21.63
C VAL A 1 32.33 7.94 21.45
N TYR A 2 31.97 6.88 20.74
CA TYR A 2 32.86 5.79 20.35
C TYR A 2 33.52 6.16 19.02
N HIS A 3 34.83 5.94 18.90
CA HIS A 3 35.63 6.26 17.71
C HIS A 3 36.32 4.98 17.23
N TYR A 4 36.16 4.66 15.95
CA TYR A 4 36.78 3.50 15.31
C TYR A 4 37.04 3.80 13.84
N ALA A 5 37.88 3.00 13.19
CA ALA A 5 38.22 3.18 11.78
C ALA A 5 37.94 1.91 10.98
N GLU A 6 37.39 2.08 9.79
CA GLU A 6 37.22 1.02 8.79
C GLU A 6 38.11 1.34 7.58
N PRO A 7 38.84 0.36 7.01
CA PRO A 7 39.80 0.62 5.92
C PRO A 7 39.22 1.32 4.68
N ASP A 8 37.94 1.08 4.40
CA ASP A 8 37.19 1.62 3.26
C ASP A 8 36.39 2.89 3.59
N LYS A 9 36.11 3.16 4.89
CA LYS A 9 35.30 4.32 5.33
C LYS A 9 36.06 5.39 6.12
N GLY A 10 37.30 5.10 6.52
CA GLY A 10 38.12 6.01 7.34
C GLY A 10 37.65 6.06 8.79
N GLU A 11 37.78 7.23 9.42
CA GLU A 11 37.37 7.45 10.82
C GLU A 11 35.86 7.58 10.95
N LEU A 12 35.28 6.77 11.83
CA LEU A 12 33.86 6.74 12.14
C LEU A 12 33.63 7.12 13.61
N TYR A 13 32.60 7.92 13.81
CA TYR A 13 32.20 8.41 15.12
C TYR A 13 30.77 7.94 15.39
N GLN A 14 30.57 7.25 16.51
CA GLN A 14 29.25 6.86 16.99
C GLN A 14 28.95 7.54 18.33
N PRO A 15 27.77 8.18 18.49
CA PRO A 15 27.36 8.72 19.77
C PRO A 15 27.38 7.66 20.88
N PHE A 16 27.62 8.08 22.12
CA PHE A 16 27.38 7.20 23.26
C PHE A 16 25.87 7.15 23.51
N GLU A 17 25.30 5.95 23.59
CA GLU A 17 23.86 5.74 23.64
C GLU A 17 23.44 5.22 25.02
N VAL A 18 22.39 5.83 25.58
CA VAL A 18 21.72 5.31 26.78
C VAL A 18 20.40 4.70 26.31
N LEU A 19 20.36 3.37 26.26
CA LEU A 19 19.19 2.61 25.82
C LEU A 19 18.47 2.02 27.04
N PRO A 20 17.13 1.82 26.96
CA PRO A 20 16.42 1.00 27.94
C PRO A 20 16.97 -0.43 27.92
N ILE A 21 16.74 -1.19 28.98
CA ILE A 21 17.24 -2.57 29.13
C ILE A 21 16.66 -3.55 28.09
N ALA A 22 15.54 -3.19 27.48
CA ALA A 22 14.90 -3.88 26.38
C ALA A 22 14.13 -2.87 25.52
N THR A 23 13.79 -3.24 24.29
CA THR A 23 12.84 -2.51 23.44
C THR A 23 11.90 -3.51 22.78
N ALA A 24 10.71 -3.09 22.38
CA ALA A 24 9.80 -3.90 21.58
C ALA A 24 9.45 -3.19 20.28
N SER A 25 9.19 -3.95 19.21
CA SER A 25 8.75 -3.40 17.92
C SER A 25 7.80 -4.36 17.20
N PHE A 26 6.99 -3.81 16.30
CA PHE A 26 6.21 -4.58 15.33
C PHE A 26 6.98 -4.70 14.01
N SER A 27 6.85 -5.84 13.33
CA SER A 27 7.37 -5.99 11.95
C SER A 27 6.62 -5.08 10.98
N ASP A 28 5.29 -5.03 11.11
CA ASP A 28 4.40 -4.27 10.27
C ASP A 28 3.83 -3.09 11.04
N LYS A 29 4.04 -1.88 10.50
CA LYS A 29 3.54 -0.64 11.10
C LYS A 29 2.07 -0.38 10.83
N VAL A 30 1.51 -1.09 9.85
CA VAL A 30 0.09 -1.03 9.49
C VAL A 30 -0.38 -2.46 9.22
N VAL A 31 -1.41 -2.89 9.95
CA VAL A 31 -2.03 -4.20 9.80
C VAL A 31 -3.48 -4.04 9.39
N ILE A 32 -3.83 -4.53 8.21
CA ILE A 32 -5.19 -4.47 7.67
C ILE A 32 -5.94 -5.76 7.97
N PHE A 33 -7.17 -5.65 8.44
CA PHE A 33 -8.13 -6.75 8.62
C PHE A 33 -9.27 -6.56 7.62
N ALA A 34 -9.23 -7.30 6.52
CA ALA A 34 -10.26 -7.23 5.47
C ALA A 34 -11.61 -7.83 5.89
N ASP A 35 -11.60 -8.71 6.88
CA ASP A 35 -12.76 -9.38 7.42
C ASP A 35 -12.65 -9.52 8.95
N GLY A 36 -13.59 -10.24 9.56
CA GLY A 36 -13.64 -10.47 11.00
C GLY A 36 -12.65 -11.54 11.51
N ASN A 37 -11.79 -12.10 10.65
CA ASN A 37 -10.90 -13.18 11.05
C ASN A 37 -9.72 -12.67 11.88
N PRO A 38 -9.32 -13.36 12.96
CA PRO A 38 -8.13 -13.01 13.71
C PRO A 38 -6.85 -13.13 12.88
N LYS A 39 -5.85 -12.30 13.21
CA LYS A 39 -4.50 -12.36 12.62
C LYS A 39 -3.45 -12.50 13.71
N GLN A 40 -2.36 -13.17 13.36
CA GLN A 40 -1.17 -13.24 14.20
C GLN A 40 -0.37 -11.95 14.08
N ILE A 41 -0.11 -11.32 15.22
CA ILE A 41 0.66 -10.09 15.36
C ILE A 41 2.00 -10.44 15.99
N PRO A 42 3.09 -10.48 15.21
CA PRO A 42 4.43 -10.68 15.74
C PRO A 42 4.92 -9.40 16.42
N VAL A 43 5.36 -9.52 17.67
CA VAL A 43 6.01 -8.45 18.43
C VAL A 43 7.39 -8.91 18.85
N THR A 44 8.42 -8.21 18.41
CA THR A 44 9.81 -8.58 18.66
C THR A 44 10.35 -7.78 19.84
N VAL A 45 10.76 -8.47 20.89
CA VAL A 45 11.49 -7.90 22.03
C VAL A 45 12.98 -8.07 21.77
N LYS A 46 13.72 -6.97 21.85
CA LYS A 46 15.18 -6.93 21.77
C LYS A 46 15.78 -6.67 23.13
N ALA A 47 16.69 -7.52 23.57
CA ALA A 47 17.39 -7.34 24.84
C ALA A 47 18.62 -6.43 24.68
N HIS A 48 18.78 -5.46 25.58
CA HIS A 48 19.97 -4.60 25.67
C HIS A 48 20.86 -4.92 26.87
N ALA A 49 20.54 -5.99 27.59
CA ALA A 49 21.27 -6.58 28.71
C ALA A 49 21.16 -8.12 28.68
N ASP A 50 22.10 -8.82 29.34
CA ASP A 50 22.08 -10.28 29.45
C ASP A 50 21.03 -10.75 30.47
N ASN A 51 20.56 -11.99 30.30
CA ASN A 51 19.62 -12.71 31.18
C ASN A 51 18.35 -11.90 31.51
N LEU A 52 17.69 -11.44 30.46
CA LEU A 52 16.51 -10.60 30.53
C LEU A 52 15.25 -11.47 30.59
N GLU A 53 14.52 -11.39 31.70
CA GLU A 53 13.22 -12.05 31.87
C GLU A 53 12.15 -11.01 32.18
N GLY A 54 10.96 -11.21 31.64
CA GLY A 54 9.85 -10.31 31.87
C GLY A 54 8.59 -10.72 31.12
N GLU A 55 7.66 -9.78 31.05
CA GLU A 55 6.39 -9.95 30.37
C GLU A 55 6.21 -8.85 29.33
N ILE A 56 5.60 -9.20 28.20
CA ILE A 56 5.16 -8.24 27.21
C ILE A 56 3.64 -8.19 27.23
N GLN A 57 3.09 -6.99 27.38
CA GLN A 57 1.66 -6.73 27.25
C GLN A 57 1.37 -6.07 25.90
N LEU A 58 0.37 -6.57 25.16
CA LEU A 58 -0.13 -5.90 23.97
C LEU A 58 -1.34 -5.03 24.32
N CYS A 59 -1.17 -3.71 24.28
CA CYS A 59 -2.27 -2.77 24.45
C CYS A 59 -2.99 -2.57 23.11
N HIS A 60 -4.32 -2.52 23.17
CA HIS A 60 -5.20 -2.31 22.02
C HIS A 60 -6.41 -1.47 22.44
N SER A 61 -7.07 -0.88 21.44
CA SER A 61 -8.26 -0.07 21.67
C SER A 61 -9.52 -0.91 21.98
N GLU A 62 -10.57 -0.22 22.44
CA GLU A 62 -11.87 -0.82 22.71
C GLU A 62 -12.43 -1.53 21.45
N GLY A 63 -13.09 -2.67 21.65
CA GLY A 63 -13.67 -3.48 20.57
C GLY A 63 -12.72 -4.49 19.93
N TRP A 64 -11.41 -4.21 19.95
CA TRP A 64 -10.38 -5.19 19.59
C TRP A 64 -10.19 -6.19 20.73
N ARG A 65 -9.87 -7.44 20.39
CA ARG A 65 -9.62 -8.49 21.38
C ARG A 65 -8.33 -9.24 21.06
N VAL A 66 -7.51 -9.47 22.07
CA VAL A 66 -6.32 -10.32 21.97
C VAL A 66 -6.56 -11.64 22.70
N ASP A 67 -5.85 -12.69 22.31
CA ASP A 67 -5.91 -14.01 22.96
C ASP A 67 -5.47 -13.96 24.43
N ASP A 68 -4.23 -13.56 24.67
CA ASP A 68 -3.70 -13.25 25.99
C ASP A 68 -3.05 -11.88 25.93
N GLU A 69 -3.53 -10.94 26.75
CA GLU A 69 -2.99 -9.57 26.77
C GLU A 69 -1.53 -9.52 27.18
N THR A 70 -1.09 -10.46 28.03
CA THR A 70 0.27 -10.51 28.56
C THR A 70 0.90 -11.88 28.32
N LYS A 71 2.13 -11.91 27.79
CA LYS A 71 2.89 -13.13 27.52
C LYS A 71 4.32 -13.02 28.08
N PRO A 72 4.89 -14.08 28.66
CA PRO A 72 6.26 -14.05 29.18
C PRO A 72 7.30 -14.15 28.06
N PHE A 73 8.49 -13.62 28.30
CA PHE A 73 9.67 -13.81 27.45
C PHE A 73 10.93 -14.01 28.30
N SER A 74 11.95 -14.65 27.72
CA SER A 74 13.27 -14.84 28.35
C SER A 74 14.35 -14.82 27.28
N ILE A 75 15.29 -13.89 27.39
CA ILE A 75 16.37 -13.67 26.41
C ILE A 75 17.70 -13.75 27.14
N SER A 76 18.56 -14.69 26.74
CA SER A 76 19.81 -14.99 27.45
C SER A 76 20.91 -13.96 27.22
N ASN A 77 21.13 -13.50 26.00
CA ASN A 77 22.25 -12.61 25.69
C ASN A 77 21.77 -11.22 25.28
N LYS A 78 22.57 -10.21 25.63
CA LYS A 78 22.43 -8.86 25.11
C LYS A 78 22.53 -8.87 23.59
N GLY A 79 21.58 -8.21 22.94
CA GLY A 79 21.51 -8.09 21.48
C GLY A 79 20.61 -9.13 20.83
N ASP A 80 20.27 -10.22 21.53
CA ASP A 80 19.34 -11.23 21.04
C ASP A 80 17.90 -10.69 21.04
N GLU A 81 17.08 -11.32 20.22
CA GLU A 81 15.69 -10.96 19.99
C GLU A 81 14.79 -12.18 20.19
N GLN A 82 13.61 -11.98 20.76
CA GLN A 82 12.55 -12.97 20.82
C GLN A 82 11.28 -12.38 20.21
N THR A 83 10.66 -13.10 19.28
CA THR A 83 9.34 -12.73 18.73
C THR A 83 8.24 -13.46 19.48
N ILE A 84 7.29 -12.69 19.99
CA ILE A 84 6.08 -13.17 20.66
C ILE A 84 4.90 -12.92 19.71
N PHE A 85 4.07 -13.94 19.52
CA PHE A 85 2.91 -13.84 18.64
C PHE A 85 1.63 -13.65 19.46
N PHE A 86 0.85 -12.63 19.11
CA PHE A 86 -0.47 -12.36 19.66
C PHE A 86 -1.54 -12.62 18.62
N SER A 87 -2.67 -13.22 18.99
CA SER A 87 -3.80 -13.36 18.07
C SER A 87 -4.77 -12.20 18.28
N LEU A 88 -4.73 -11.21 17.39
CA LEU A 88 -5.61 -10.05 17.45
C LEU A 88 -6.87 -10.29 16.61
N THR A 89 -8.04 -10.10 17.22
CA THR A 89 -9.35 -10.21 16.60
C THR A 89 -9.95 -8.81 16.45
N PRO A 90 -10.37 -8.41 15.23
CA PRO A 90 -10.93 -7.09 15.00
C PRO A 90 -12.38 -6.97 15.49
N PRO A 91 -12.90 -5.74 15.65
CA PRO A 91 -14.33 -5.51 15.86
C PRO A 91 -15.16 -5.93 14.64
N GLU A 92 -16.48 -6.05 14.84
CA GLU A 92 -17.41 -6.38 13.75
C GLU A 92 -17.53 -5.25 12.72
N LYS A 93 -17.54 -4.00 13.21
CA LYS A 93 -17.67 -2.78 12.40
C LYS A 93 -16.30 -2.31 11.92
N GLU A 94 -16.32 -1.46 10.89
CA GLU A 94 -15.09 -0.77 10.45
C GLU A 94 -14.54 0.07 11.60
N ASP A 95 -13.22 0.06 11.75
CA ASP A 95 -12.51 0.78 12.81
C ASP A 95 -11.07 1.05 12.40
N GLU A 96 -10.55 2.22 12.76
CA GLU A 96 -9.14 2.58 12.61
C GLU A 96 -8.57 2.91 13.98
N SER A 97 -7.53 2.20 14.37
CA SER A 97 -6.95 2.35 15.70
C SER A 97 -5.46 2.03 15.75
N TYR A 98 -4.92 2.03 16.96
CA TYR A 98 -3.51 1.73 17.21
C TYR A 98 -3.36 0.63 18.26
N MET A 99 -2.26 -0.09 18.17
CA MET A 99 -1.81 -1.04 19.18
C MET A 99 -0.35 -0.76 19.53
N SER A 100 0.00 -1.02 20.79
CA SER A 100 1.32 -0.72 21.33
C SER A 100 1.76 -1.79 22.33
N PRO A 101 3.01 -2.26 22.29
CA PRO A 101 3.51 -3.20 23.28
C PRO A 101 4.11 -2.47 24.48
N ILE A 102 3.91 -3.05 25.66
CA ILE A 102 4.54 -2.62 26.91
C ILE A 102 5.38 -3.77 27.43
N VAL A 103 6.69 -3.58 27.48
CA VAL A 103 7.63 -4.54 28.09
C VAL A 103 7.73 -4.22 29.58
N LYS A 104 7.41 -5.21 30.42
CA LYS A 104 7.44 -5.13 31.89
C LYS A 104 8.59 -5.96 32.45
N ILE A 105 9.57 -5.29 33.05
CA ILE A 105 10.75 -5.93 33.64
C ILE A 105 11.06 -5.26 34.97
N ASN A 106 11.16 -6.02 36.05
CA ASN A 106 11.52 -5.52 37.38
C ASN A 106 10.67 -4.31 37.84
N GLY A 107 9.38 -4.30 37.52
CA GLY A 107 8.45 -3.21 37.85
C GLY A 107 8.61 -1.93 37.00
N LYS A 108 9.44 -1.95 35.95
CA LYS A 108 9.53 -0.86 34.96
C LYS A 108 8.77 -1.23 33.70
N GLU A 109 8.11 -0.23 33.11
CA GLU A 109 7.43 -0.33 31.84
C GLU A 109 8.25 0.36 30.75
N ILE A 110 8.40 -0.31 29.61
CA ILE A 110 9.14 0.19 28.45
C ILE A 110 8.22 0.11 27.23
N THR A 111 7.99 1.25 26.59
CA THR A 111 7.06 1.42 25.46
C THR A 111 7.77 1.80 24.17
N GLN A 112 9.10 1.75 24.16
CA GLN A 112 9.92 2.27 23.08
C GLN A 112 10.41 1.15 22.16
N GLU A 113 10.49 1.46 20.87
CA GLU A 113 11.27 0.72 19.90
C GLU A 113 12.61 1.42 19.62
N LEU A 114 13.59 0.66 19.12
CA LEU A 114 14.89 1.18 18.70
C LEU A 114 14.99 1.18 17.18
N VAL A 115 14.93 2.36 16.58
CA VAL A 115 15.16 2.53 15.13
C VAL A 115 16.64 2.81 14.89
N THR A 116 17.26 2.01 14.02
CA THR A 116 18.65 2.20 13.59
C THR A 116 18.67 2.77 12.18
N ILE A 117 19.26 3.95 12.02
CA ILE A 117 19.47 4.62 10.75
C ILE A 117 20.95 4.44 10.38
N ALA A 118 21.23 3.55 9.45
CA ALA A 118 22.60 3.23 9.03
C ALA A 118 22.67 3.21 7.50
N TYR A 119 23.21 4.29 6.92
CA TYR A 119 23.53 4.36 5.49
C TYR A 119 25.01 4.65 5.33
N ASP A 120 25.62 4.19 4.23
CA ASP A 120 27.06 4.36 4.00
C ASP A 120 27.53 5.82 3.97
N HIS A 121 26.62 6.75 3.67
CA HIS A 121 26.93 8.18 3.51
C HIS A 121 26.60 9.03 4.75
N ILE A 122 26.11 8.44 5.86
CA ILE A 122 25.89 9.14 7.13
C ILE A 122 26.34 8.29 8.33
N PRO A 123 26.73 8.89 9.47
CA PRO A 123 27.00 8.13 10.69
C PRO A 123 25.77 7.34 11.13
N THR A 124 26.00 6.14 11.68
CA THR A 124 24.92 5.33 12.26
C THR A 124 24.28 6.09 13.43
N GLN A 125 22.96 6.23 13.37
CA GLN A 125 22.16 6.87 14.39
C GLN A 125 21.16 5.87 14.94
N LYS A 126 20.92 5.94 16.26
CA LYS A 126 19.88 5.16 16.91
C LYS A 126 18.90 6.09 17.60
N VAL A 127 17.62 5.87 17.34
CA VAL A 127 16.53 6.71 17.84
C VAL A 127 15.53 5.83 18.57
N LEU A 128 15.16 6.24 19.77
CA LEU A 128 14.07 5.62 20.50
C LEU A 128 12.77 6.32 20.12
N LEU A 129 11.82 5.57 19.58
CA LEU A 129 10.49 6.04 19.23
C LEU A 129 9.45 5.26 20.03
N PRO A 130 8.25 5.81 20.27
CA PRO A 130 7.13 5.01 20.74
C PRO A 130 6.91 3.80 19.82
N SER A 131 6.82 2.60 20.39
CA SER A 131 6.49 1.40 19.63
C SER A 131 4.98 1.36 19.44
N GLU A 132 4.53 1.61 18.22
CA GLU A 132 3.12 1.62 17.86
C GLU A 132 2.94 1.04 16.45
N ALA A 133 1.77 0.45 16.20
CA ALA A 133 1.32 0.06 14.87
C ALA A 133 -0.15 0.41 14.69
N LYS A 134 -0.52 0.88 13.49
CA LYS A 134 -1.91 1.11 13.11
C LYS A 134 -2.58 -0.21 12.78
N VAL A 135 -3.79 -0.40 13.28
CA VAL A 135 -4.67 -1.52 12.95
C VAL A 135 -5.93 -0.98 12.29
N VAL A 136 -6.31 -1.59 11.17
CA VAL A 136 -7.44 -1.11 10.37
C VAL A 136 -8.36 -2.26 10.07
N ARG A 137 -9.59 -2.18 10.55
CA ARG A 137 -10.68 -3.11 10.22
C ARG A 137 -11.49 -2.54 9.07
N LEU A 138 -11.39 -3.19 7.90
CA LEU A 138 -12.12 -2.85 6.68
C LEU A 138 -13.26 -3.83 6.47
N ASN A 139 -14.48 -3.40 6.16
CA ASN A 139 -15.53 -4.28 5.65
C ASN A 139 -15.49 -4.30 4.12
N ILE A 140 -14.36 -4.72 3.59
CA ILE A 140 -14.08 -4.66 2.15
C ILE A 140 -14.52 -5.94 1.45
N GLN A 141 -15.19 -5.75 0.32
CA GLN A 141 -15.49 -6.81 -0.63
C GLN A 141 -14.47 -6.78 -1.77
N LYS A 142 -14.12 -7.95 -2.28
CA LYS A 142 -13.25 -8.11 -3.44
C LYS A 142 -13.86 -9.09 -4.44
N VAL A 143 -13.60 -8.87 -5.72
CA VAL A 143 -13.88 -9.81 -6.80
C VAL A 143 -12.58 -10.03 -7.56
N GLY A 144 -12.39 -11.26 -8.02
CA GLY A 144 -11.09 -11.72 -8.50
C GLY A 144 -10.15 -12.10 -7.37
N GLU A 145 -9.09 -12.81 -7.75
CA GLU A 145 -8.13 -13.41 -6.83
C GLU A 145 -6.70 -13.19 -7.31
N HIS A 146 -6.43 -13.32 -8.61
CA HIS A 146 -5.08 -13.28 -9.17
C HIS A 146 -4.80 -11.93 -9.84
N ILE A 147 -3.96 -11.11 -9.22
CA ILE A 147 -3.59 -9.78 -9.75
C ILE A 147 -2.19 -9.83 -10.34
N GLY A 148 -2.07 -9.53 -11.63
CA GLY A 148 -0.78 -9.33 -12.28
C GLY A 148 -0.24 -7.94 -11.96
N TYR A 149 1.00 -7.82 -11.50
CA TYR A 149 1.58 -6.54 -11.10
C TYR A 149 2.95 -6.29 -11.74
N ILE A 150 3.07 -5.22 -12.51
CA ILE A 150 4.35 -4.78 -13.07
C ILE A 150 4.86 -3.65 -12.18
N LYS A 151 5.87 -3.93 -11.34
CA LYS A 151 6.37 -2.98 -10.35
C LYS A 151 7.05 -1.80 -11.04
N GLY A 152 6.71 -0.60 -10.56
CA GLY A 152 7.46 0.62 -10.85
C GLY A 152 8.43 0.97 -9.73
N ALA A 153 8.79 2.25 -9.63
CA ALA A 153 9.87 2.69 -8.74
C ALA A 153 9.38 2.99 -7.30
N GLY A 154 9.78 2.12 -6.37
CA GLY A 154 9.51 2.28 -4.93
C GLY A 154 8.09 1.91 -4.52
N ASP A 155 7.52 0.88 -5.17
CA ASP A 155 6.10 0.54 -5.07
C ASP A 155 5.81 -0.54 -4.03
N GLU A 156 5.04 -0.17 -3.00
CA GLU A 156 4.58 -1.04 -1.90
C GLU A 156 3.09 -1.42 -2.02
N VAL A 157 2.37 -0.93 -3.05
CA VAL A 157 0.96 -1.29 -3.30
C VAL A 157 0.75 -2.81 -3.40
N PRO A 158 1.64 -3.64 -4.00
CA PRO A 158 1.47 -5.09 -4.01
C PRO A 158 1.23 -5.69 -2.62
N LYS A 159 2.02 -5.29 -1.62
CA LYS A 159 1.90 -5.81 -0.25
C LYS A 159 0.56 -5.40 0.37
N SER A 160 0.10 -4.18 0.12
CA SER A 160 -1.23 -3.73 0.55
C SER A 160 -2.34 -4.60 -0.03
N LEU A 161 -2.28 -4.95 -1.32
CA LEU A 161 -3.28 -5.81 -1.95
C LEU A 161 -3.28 -7.23 -1.37
N GLU A 162 -2.11 -7.77 -1.02
CA GLU A 162 -2.00 -9.07 -0.34
C GLU A 162 -2.68 -9.04 1.04
N GLN A 163 -2.57 -7.93 1.80
CA GLN A 163 -3.21 -7.82 3.11
C GLN A 163 -4.74 -7.90 3.08
N ILE A 164 -5.36 -7.52 1.94
CA ILE A 164 -6.80 -7.67 1.70
C ILE A 164 -7.17 -8.95 0.94
N GLY A 165 -6.24 -9.89 0.80
CA GLY A 165 -6.51 -11.26 0.33
C GLY A 165 -6.45 -11.46 -1.18
N TYR A 166 -5.82 -10.56 -1.94
CA TYR A 166 -5.45 -10.85 -3.32
C TYR A 166 -4.15 -11.67 -3.37
N ILE A 167 -4.03 -12.53 -4.39
CA ILE A 167 -2.77 -13.19 -4.75
C ILE A 167 -2.09 -12.32 -5.80
N VAL A 168 -1.04 -11.60 -5.41
CA VAL A 168 -0.33 -10.69 -6.31
C VAL A 168 0.85 -11.41 -6.96
N HIS A 169 0.87 -11.41 -8.30
CA HIS A 169 1.93 -12.00 -9.10
C HIS A 169 2.77 -10.88 -9.69
N ILE A 170 4.01 -10.74 -9.22
CA ILE A 170 4.95 -9.80 -9.84
C ILE A 170 5.30 -10.33 -11.23
N ILE A 171 5.03 -9.52 -12.26
CA ILE A 171 5.29 -9.84 -13.65
C ILE A 171 6.60 -9.20 -14.06
N ASP A 172 7.57 -10.00 -14.51
CA ASP A 172 8.69 -9.50 -15.30
C ASP A 172 8.17 -9.11 -16.69
N PRO A 173 8.31 -7.84 -17.12
CA PRO A 173 7.90 -7.40 -18.45
C PRO A 173 8.46 -8.26 -19.59
N ASN A 174 9.65 -8.85 -19.42
CA ASN A 174 10.27 -9.69 -20.43
C ASN A 174 9.45 -10.96 -20.71
N ASP A 175 8.79 -11.50 -19.69
CA ASP A 175 7.98 -12.72 -19.77
C ASP A 175 6.60 -12.49 -20.42
N ILE A 176 6.21 -11.23 -20.64
CA ILE A 176 4.94 -10.89 -21.29
C ILE A 176 4.95 -11.40 -22.73
N SER A 177 3.99 -12.26 -23.02
CA SER A 177 3.78 -12.92 -24.31
C SER A 177 2.28 -13.02 -24.64
N ALA A 178 1.96 -13.36 -25.88
CA ALA A 178 0.58 -13.48 -26.35
C ALA A 178 -0.23 -14.44 -25.48
N GLY A 179 -1.36 -13.98 -24.94
CA GLY A 179 -2.25 -14.78 -24.09
C GLY A 179 -1.73 -15.06 -22.67
N GLY A 180 -0.46 -14.81 -22.36
CA GLY A 180 0.14 -15.09 -21.04
C GLY A 180 -0.47 -14.28 -19.89
N LEU A 181 -1.16 -13.20 -20.22
CA LEU A 181 -1.84 -12.29 -19.30
C LEU A 181 -3.28 -12.72 -18.93
N ALA A 182 -3.89 -13.62 -19.70
CA ALA A 182 -5.30 -14.01 -19.53
C ALA A 182 -5.61 -14.83 -18.26
N LYS A 183 -4.56 -15.21 -17.52
CA LYS A 183 -4.66 -15.90 -16.23
C LYS A 183 -4.89 -14.94 -15.05
N TYR A 184 -4.77 -13.63 -15.26
CA TYR A 184 -4.98 -12.62 -14.24
C TYR A 184 -6.38 -12.01 -14.36
N ASP A 185 -7.01 -11.73 -13.23
CA ASP A 185 -8.31 -11.07 -13.15
C ASP A 185 -8.19 -9.55 -13.43
N ALA A 186 -7.06 -8.97 -13.02
CA ALA A 186 -6.67 -7.60 -13.37
C ALA A 186 -5.14 -7.48 -13.46
N ILE A 187 -4.68 -6.49 -14.22
CA ILE A 187 -3.27 -6.13 -14.32
C ILE A 187 -3.08 -4.70 -13.84
N VAL A 188 -2.08 -4.50 -12.99
CA VAL A 188 -1.69 -3.20 -12.47
C VAL A 188 -0.28 -2.88 -12.94
N LEU A 189 -0.12 -1.73 -13.58
CA LEU A 189 1.17 -1.08 -13.78
C LEU A 189 1.40 -0.14 -12.60
N GLY A 190 2.48 -0.42 -11.87
CA GLY A 190 2.89 0.31 -10.68
C GLY A 190 3.31 1.76 -10.96
N ILE A 191 3.60 2.48 -9.90
CA ILE A 191 3.97 3.90 -9.97
C ILE A 191 5.19 4.12 -10.86
N ARG A 192 5.05 4.98 -11.86
CA ARG A 192 6.12 5.30 -12.82
C ARG A 192 6.61 4.09 -13.61
N ALA A 193 5.83 3.02 -13.73
CA ALA A 193 6.24 1.84 -14.48
C ALA A 193 6.66 2.22 -15.92
N TYR A 194 5.90 3.08 -16.62
CA TYR A 194 6.30 3.56 -17.94
C TYR A 194 7.54 4.45 -17.95
N ASN A 195 7.87 5.09 -16.82
CA ASN A 195 9.08 5.90 -16.72
C ASN A 195 10.36 5.06 -16.56
N VAL A 196 10.28 3.92 -15.85
CA VAL A 196 11.47 3.18 -15.38
C VAL A 196 11.62 1.79 -15.96
N VAL A 197 10.57 1.24 -16.58
CA VAL A 197 10.57 -0.11 -17.16
C VAL A 197 10.61 0.02 -18.68
N GLU A 198 11.81 -0.05 -19.25
CA GLU A 198 12.02 0.22 -20.67
C GLU A 198 11.31 -0.77 -21.59
N GLU A 199 11.16 -2.02 -21.15
CA GLU A 199 10.55 -3.10 -21.92
C GLU A 199 9.09 -2.82 -22.26
N LEU A 200 8.37 -2.06 -21.42
CA LEU A 200 6.95 -1.76 -21.60
C LEU A 200 6.64 -1.11 -22.95
N LYS A 201 7.59 -0.33 -23.50
CA LYS A 201 7.45 0.29 -24.83
C LYS A 201 7.18 -0.72 -25.95
N PHE A 202 7.60 -1.97 -25.76
CA PHE A 202 7.39 -3.06 -26.71
C PHE A 202 6.27 -4.03 -26.31
N LYS A 203 5.65 -3.84 -25.14
CA LYS A 203 4.63 -4.75 -24.60
C LYS A 203 3.19 -4.21 -24.66
N GLN A 204 3.02 -2.96 -25.12
CA GLN A 204 1.72 -2.30 -25.22
C GLN A 204 0.65 -3.12 -25.95
N GLN A 205 1.02 -3.76 -27.06
CA GLN A 205 0.07 -4.56 -27.83
C GLN A 205 -0.52 -5.70 -26.99
N PHE A 206 0.30 -6.40 -26.20
CA PHE A 206 -0.17 -7.50 -25.34
C PHE A 206 -1.07 -7.01 -24.22
N LEU A 207 -0.76 -5.85 -23.63
CA LEU A 207 -1.58 -5.22 -22.61
C LEU A 207 -2.93 -4.79 -23.18
N PHE A 208 -2.96 -4.21 -24.37
CA PHE A 208 -4.21 -3.81 -25.03
C PHE A 208 -5.03 -5.00 -25.50
N ASP A 209 -4.41 -6.05 -26.03
CA ASP A 209 -5.09 -7.28 -26.40
C ASP A 209 -5.75 -7.94 -25.18
N TYR A 210 -5.06 -7.94 -24.03
CA TYR A 210 -5.63 -8.39 -22.76
C TYR A 210 -6.88 -7.61 -22.37
N VAL A 211 -6.85 -6.27 -22.45
CA VAL A 211 -8.04 -5.44 -22.17
C VAL A 211 -9.16 -5.74 -23.17
N LYS A 212 -8.82 -5.85 -24.46
CA LYS A 212 -9.79 -6.09 -25.54
C LYS A 212 -10.56 -7.39 -25.34
N GLU A 213 -9.93 -8.41 -24.77
CA GLU A 213 -10.54 -9.70 -24.47
C GLU A 213 -11.28 -9.76 -23.13
N GLY A 214 -11.36 -8.67 -22.36
CA GLY A 214 -12.16 -8.59 -21.13
C GLY A 214 -11.36 -8.24 -19.88
N GLY A 215 -10.05 -8.08 -19.98
CA GLY A 215 -9.20 -7.76 -18.84
C GLY A 215 -9.37 -6.33 -18.32
N ASN A 216 -9.11 -6.13 -17.04
CA ASN A 216 -8.94 -4.80 -16.43
C ASN A 216 -7.47 -4.43 -16.37
N LEU A 217 -7.09 -3.32 -16.98
CA LEU A 217 -5.73 -2.78 -16.93
C LEU A 217 -5.72 -1.43 -16.21
N ILE A 218 -5.04 -1.37 -15.06
CA ILE A 218 -4.89 -0.17 -14.24
C ILE A 218 -3.48 0.38 -14.44
N ILE A 219 -3.40 1.63 -14.86
CA ILE A 219 -2.16 2.39 -14.98
C ILE A 219 -2.13 3.41 -13.85
N GLN A 220 -1.15 3.28 -12.95
CA GLN A 220 -0.93 4.24 -11.89
C GLN A 220 0.12 5.26 -12.31
N TYR A 221 -0.15 6.53 -12.00
CA TYR A 221 0.80 7.63 -11.84
C TYR A 221 2.09 7.50 -12.67
N ASN A 222 2.18 8.24 -13.77
CA ASN A 222 3.44 8.38 -14.52
C ASN A 222 3.78 9.87 -14.63
N THR A 223 5.06 10.19 -14.52
CA THR A 223 5.49 11.59 -14.54
C THR A 223 5.58 12.08 -15.98
N ALA A 224 4.95 13.21 -16.28
CA ALA A 224 5.13 13.90 -17.56
C ALA A 224 6.59 14.41 -17.67
N GLY A 225 7.45 13.60 -18.31
CA GLY A 225 8.85 13.90 -18.56
C GLY A 225 9.05 15.09 -19.51
N ARG A 226 10.31 15.49 -19.74
CA ARG A 226 10.65 16.52 -20.76
C ARG A 226 10.50 16.01 -22.20
N TRP A 227 10.42 14.69 -22.38
CA TRP A 227 10.37 14.01 -23.68
C TRP A 227 9.04 13.25 -23.78
N ASN A 228 8.07 13.84 -24.48
CA ASN A 228 6.71 13.29 -24.64
C ASN A 228 6.67 11.94 -25.38
N GLU A 229 7.70 11.62 -26.17
CA GLU A 229 7.80 10.39 -26.97
C GLU A 229 7.72 9.11 -26.11
N GLN A 230 8.13 9.17 -24.84
CA GLN A 230 8.04 8.03 -23.91
C GLN A 230 6.57 7.61 -23.61
N PHE A 231 5.60 8.49 -23.86
CA PHE A 231 4.18 8.22 -23.61
C PHE A 231 3.36 8.02 -24.87
N GLU A 232 3.98 7.96 -26.05
CA GLU A 232 3.27 7.63 -27.27
C GLU A 232 2.69 6.21 -27.14
N ASN A 233 1.35 6.09 -27.17
CA ASN A 233 0.59 4.85 -27.09
C ASN A 233 0.57 4.16 -25.70
N ILE A 234 0.63 4.91 -24.60
CA ILE A 234 0.40 4.32 -23.26
C ILE A 234 -1.06 3.92 -23.01
N ALA A 235 -1.99 4.48 -23.78
CA ALA A 235 -3.42 4.25 -23.70
C ALA A 235 -4.00 3.84 -25.06
N PRO A 236 -5.11 3.07 -25.08
CA PRO A 236 -5.77 2.64 -26.32
C PRO A 236 -6.50 3.78 -27.06
N TYR A 237 -6.73 4.91 -26.37
CA TYR A 237 -7.31 6.13 -26.93
C TYR A 237 -6.45 7.35 -26.54
N PRO A 238 -6.57 8.48 -27.26
CA PRO A 238 -5.80 9.69 -26.97
C PRO A 238 -5.91 10.13 -25.50
N LEU A 239 -4.76 10.31 -24.86
CA LEU A 239 -4.60 10.71 -23.47
C LEU A 239 -3.30 11.52 -23.33
N THR A 240 -3.39 12.73 -22.77
CA THR A 240 -2.24 13.62 -22.60
C THR A 240 -1.96 13.78 -21.11
N LEU A 241 -0.81 13.27 -20.66
CA LEU A 241 -0.32 13.51 -19.30
C LEU A 241 0.07 14.97 -19.12
N SER A 242 -0.21 15.53 -17.95
CA SER A 242 0.17 16.88 -17.60
C SER A 242 0.94 16.91 -16.27
N ARG A 243 1.24 18.10 -15.77
CA ARG A 243 1.84 18.33 -14.44
C ARG A 243 0.81 18.70 -13.38
N ASP A 244 -0.47 18.59 -13.73
CA ASP A 244 -1.59 18.87 -12.86
C ASP A 244 -1.55 17.96 -11.65
N ARG A 245 -1.82 18.54 -10.49
CA ARG A 245 -1.77 17.87 -9.19
C ARG A 245 -2.76 18.49 -8.22
N VAL A 246 -3.09 17.76 -7.18
CA VAL A 246 -3.81 18.24 -6.00
C VAL A 246 -3.00 17.77 -4.80
N THR A 247 -2.31 18.73 -4.21
CA THR A 247 -1.26 18.52 -3.22
C THR A 247 -1.75 18.67 -1.79
N ASP A 248 -2.91 19.29 -1.57
CA ASP A 248 -3.53 19.32 -0.25
C ASP A 248 -4.37 18.05 -0.06
N GLU A 249 -4.01 17.24 0.93
CA GLU A 249 -4.68 16.01 1.32
C GLU A 249 -6.13 16.23 1.77
N ASN A 250 -6.49 17.45 2.18
CA ASN A 250 -7.84 17.83 2.59
C ASN A 250 -8.68 18.45 1.46
N SER A 251 -8.12 18.55 0.25
CA SER A 251 -8.84 19.08 -0.91
C SER A 251 -10.15 18.33 -1.16
N GLU A 252 -11.21 19.11 -1.38
CA GLU A 252 -12.57 18.59 -1.59
C GLU A 252 -12.62 17.74 -2.86
N VAL A 253 -13.21 16.55 -2.73
CA VAL A 253 -13.46 15.63 -3.83
C VAL A 253 -14.92 15.72 -4.25
N GLN A 254 -15.15 15.90 -5.54
CA GLN A 254 -16.47 15.81 -6.16
C GLN A 254 -16.55 14.52 -6.98
N ILE A 255 -17.60 13.72 -6.74
CA ILE A 255 -17.90 12.55 -7.56
C ILE A 255 -18.67 13.00 -8.80
N LEU A 256 -18.07 12.82 -9.99
CA LEU A 256 -18.67 13.21 -11.26
C LEU A 256 -19.57 12.12 -11.85
N ALA A 257 -19.22 10.86 -11.61
CA ALA A 257 -19.89 9.69 -12.19
C ALA A 257 -20.43 8.78 -11.08
N SER A 258 -21.42 9.27 -10.32
CA SER A 258 -21.96 8.57 -9.13
C SER A 258 -22.53 7.19 -9.42
N GLU A 259 -23.11 6.99 -10.60
CA GLU A 259 -23.70 5.70 -11.02
C GLU A 259 -22.70 4.76 -11.70
N HIS A 260 -21.45 5.21 -11.90
CA HIS A 260 -20.45 4.36 -12.55
C HIS A 260 -20.12 3.14 -11.67
N PRO A 261 -19.92 1.93 -12.23
CA PRO A 261 -19.65 0.73 -11.45
C PRO A 261 -18.45 0.87 -10.49
N VAL A 262 -17.41 1.61 -10.89
CA VAL A 262 -16.23 1.86 -10.04
C VAL A 262 -16.56 2.55 -8.71
N MET A 263 -17.69 3.26 -8.62
CA MET A 263 -18.14 3.94 -7.41
C MET A 263 -19.09 3.07 -6.57
N ASN A 264 -19.56 1.94 -7.09
CA ASN A 264 -20.66 1.19 -6.47
C ASN A 264 -20.40 -0.30 -6.31
N PHE A 265 -19.37 -0.85 -6.94
CA PHE A 265 -19.15 -2.30 -6.97
C PHE A 265 -17.67 -2.70 -6.92
N PRO A 266 -17.29 -3.70 -6.09
CA PRO A 266 -18.14 -4.39 -5.11
C PRO A 266 -18.40 -3.55 -3.84
N ASN A 267 -17.64 -2.47 -3.64
CA ASN A 267 -17.80 -1.57 -2.50
C ASN A 267 -18.53 -0.30 -2.94
N ARG A 268 -19.46 0.19 -2.12
CA ARG A 268 -20.05 1.52 -2.35
C ARG A 268 -19.08 2.59 -1.86
N ILE A 269 -18.78 3.56 -2.72
CA ILE A 269 -17.89 4.68 -2.43
C ILE A 269 -18.72 5.94 -2.21
N SER A 270 -18.34 6.69 -1.18
CA SER A 270 -18.93 7.95 -0.75
C SER A 270 -17.85 9.00 -0.55
N LEU A 271 -18.25 10.23 -0.19
CA LEU A 271 -17.28 11.29 0.13
C LEU A 271 -16.43 10.96 1.37
N ALA A 272 -16.98 10.18 2.32
CA ALA A 272 -16.25 9.76 3.52
C ALA A 272 -15.05 8.85 3.19
N ASP A 273 -15.08 8.14 2.05
CA ASP A 273 -13.95 7.30 1.60
C ASP A 273 -12.76 8.14 1.09
N PHE A 274 -12.91 9.47 1.02
CA PHE A 274 -11.84 10.41 0.77
C PHE A 274 -11.37 11.12 2.04
N GLU A 275 -11.83 10.75 3.24
CA GLU A 275 -11.31 11.32 4.48
C GLU A 275 -10.05 10.59 4.95
N GLY A 276 -9.18 11.28 5.71
CA GLY A 276 -7.97 10.68 6.31
C GLY A 276 -6.87 10.29 5.32
N TRP A 277 -6.87 10.87 4.12
CA TRP A 277 -5.77 10.71 3.17
C TRP A 277 -4.54 11.47 3.67
N GLU A 278 -3.35 10.96 3.36
CA GLU A 278 -2.08 11.50 3.84
C GLU A 278 -1.32 12.19 2.70
N GLN A 279 -0.74 13.35 3.00
CA GLN A 279 0.15 14.11 2.13
C GLN A 279 -0.46 14.74 0.86
N GLU A 280 -1.06 13.98 -0.07
CA GLU A 280 -1.58 14.56 -1.32
C GLU A 280 -2.64 13.69 -2.00
N ARG A 281 -3.69 14.30 -2.59
CA ARG A 281 -4.74 13.55 -3.32
C ARG A 281 -4.22 12.85 -4.56
N GLY A 282 -3.30 13.48 -5.28
CA GLY A 282 -2.76 12.91 -6.50
C GLY A 282 -1.95 13.86 -7.35
N LEU A 283 -1.23 13.27 -8.30
CA LEU A 283 -0.19 13.93 -9.06
C LEU A 283 -0.21 13.53 -10.54
N TYR A 284 0.27 14.43 -11.40
CA TYR A 284 0.39 14.25 -12.85
C TYR A 284 -0.89 13.73 -13.50
N PHE A 285 -2.00 14.37 -13.17
CA PHE A 285 -3.27 14.08 -13.80
C PHE A 285 -3.16 14.35 -15.30
N PRO A 286 -3.75 13.50 -16.16
CA PRO A 286 -4.00 13.88 -17.53
C PRO A 286 -4.85 15.15 -17.57
N SER A 287 -4.57 16.05 -18.51
CA SER A 287 -5.34 17.28 -18.72
C SER A 287 -6.27 17.19 -19.93
N GLU A 288 -5.98 16.29 -20.87
CA GLU A 288 -6.75 16.07 -22.09
C GLU A 288 -6.91 14.57 -22.36
N TRP A 289 -8.09 14.17 -22.80
CA TRP A 289 -8.42 12.79 -23.15
C TRP A 289 -9.58 12.77 -24.15
N SER A 290 -9.69 11.67 -24.89
CA SER A 290 -10.81 11.46 -25.82
C SER A 290 -12.11 11.09 -25.08
N LYS A 291 -13.24 11.19 -25.79
CA LYS A 291 -14.61 11.00 -25.23
C LYS A 291 -14.88 9.61 -24.66
N GLU A 292 -14.06 8.62 -24.98
CA GLU A 292 -14.16 7.25 -24.49
C GLU A 292 -13.82 7.15 -22.99
N PHE A 293 -13.03 8.10 -22.48
CA PHE A 293 -12.72 8.18 -21.06
C PHE A 293 -13.84 8.89 -20.28
N THR A 294 -14.35 8.19 -19.28
CA THR A 294 -15.26 8.74 -18.27
C THR A 294 -14.43 9.26 -17.09
N PRO A 295 -14.40 10.58 -16.82
CA PRO A 295 -13.79 11.11 -15.61
C PRO A 295 -14.69 10.82 -14.41
N ILE A 296 -14.13 10.19 -13.38
CA ILE A 296 -14.89 9.71 -12.22
C ILE A 296 -14.95 10.76 -11.11
N LEU A 297 -13.85 11.48 -10.90
CA LEU A 297 -13.67 12.42 -9.79
C LEU A 297 -13.22 13.77 -10.31
N SER A 298 -13.55 14.81 -9.54
CA SER A 298 -13.03 16.17 -9.70
C SER A 298 -12.49 16.67 -8.38
N MET A 299 -11.37 17.38 -8.40
CA MET A 299 -10.71 17.90 -7.20
C MET A 299 -9.87 19.14 -7.53
N LYS A 300 -9.61 19.98 -6.54
CA LYS A 300 -8.75 21.16 -6.67
C LYS A 300 -8.14 21.55 -5.34
N ASP A 301 -6.92 22.06 -5.39
CA ASP A 301 -6.34 22.85 -4.30
C ASP A 301 -7.01 24.24 -4.26
N SER A 302 -6.88 24.90 -3.11
CA SER A 302 -7.45 26.24 -2.90
C SER A 302 -6.91 27.25 -3.93
N GLY A 303 -7.82 27.98 -4.58
CA GLY A 303 -7.47 28.98 -5.61
C GLY A 303 -7.16 28.41 -6.99
N GLU A 304 -7.15 27.08 -7.17
CA GLU A 304 -6.88 26.44 -8.47
C GLU A 304 -8.15 26.01 -9.22
N ALA A 305 -8.00 25.71 -10.51
CA ALA A 305 -9.07 25.14 -11.32
C ALA A 305 -9.32 23.66 -10.94
N ALA A 306 -10.59 23.25 -11.05
CA ALA A 306 -11.00 21.87 -10.86
C ALA A 306 -10.38 20.94 -11.91
N LYS A 307 -9.68 19.90 -11.45
CA LYS A 307 -9.04 18.88 -12.27
C LYS A 307 -9.88 17.62 -12.24
N LYS A 308 -10.06 16.98 -13.41
CA LYS A 308 -10.94 15.82 -13.59
C LYS A 308 -10.21 14.55 -14.03
N GLY A 309 -8.88 14.62 -14.18
CA GLY A 309 -8.04 13.53 -14.68
C GLY A 309 -7.53 12.58 -13.60
N SER A 310 -7.93 12.74 -12.33
CA SER A 310 -7.38 11.92 -11.23
C SER A 310 -7.74 10.45 -11.36
N LEU A 311 -8.92 10.13 -11.89
CA LEU A 311 -9.37 8.78 -12.21
C LEU A 311 -10.20 8.79 -13.50
N LEU A 312 -9.67 8.16 -14.54
CA LEU A 312 -10.29 8.03 -15.86
C LEU A 312 -10.52 6.55 -16.18
N VAL A 313 -11.73 6.20 -16.59
CA VAL A 313 -12.08 4.83 -17.01
C VAL A 313 -12.57 4.84 -18.45
N ALA A 314 -12.01 3.99 -19.31
CA ALA A 314 -12.44 3.83 -20.70
C ALA A 314 -12.69 2.35 -21.04
N PRO A 315 -13.86 1.99 -21.57
CA PRO A 315 -14.08 0.65 -22.11
C PRO A 315 -13.24 0.45 -23.38
N TYR A 316 -12.60 -0.71 -23.51
CA TYR A 316 -11.85 -1.09 -24.71
C TYR A 316 -12.05 -2.57 -25.03
N GLY A 317 -12.70 -2.85 -26.15
CA GLY A 317 -13.20 -4.19 -26.44
C GLY A 317 -14.21 -4.64 -25.38
N LYS A 318 -13.93 -5.77 -24.72
CA LYS A 318 -14.78 -6.33 -23.67
C LYS A 318 -14.36 -5.91 -22.25
N GLY A 319 -13.19 -5.31 -22.10
CA GLY A 319 -12.60 -4.95 -20.80
C GLY A 319 -12.48 -3.45 -20.59
N ASN A 320 -11.70 -3.08 -19.58
CA ASN A 320 -11.55 -1.70 -19.14
C ASN A 320 -10.08 -1.29 -19.06
N TYR A 321 -9.79 -0.12 -19.62
CA TYR A 321 -8.55 0.59 -19.39
C TYR A 321 -8.78 1.70 -18.36
N ILE A 322 -7.98 1.73 -17.31
CA ILE A 322 -8.13 2.64 -16.18
C ILE A 322 -6.82 3.39 -16.00
N TYR A 323 -6.88 4.72 -16.04
CA TYR A 323 -5.74 5.56 -15.66
C TYR A 323 -6.07 6.29 -14.36
N THR A 324 -5.15 6.23 -13.40
CA THR A 324 -5.29 6.95 -12.14
C THR A 324 -4.01 7.68 -11.77
N GLY A 325 -4.14 8.96 -11.44
CA GLY A 325 -3.09 9.76 -10.80
C GLY A 325 -3.27 9.91 -9.29
N LEU A 326 -4.30 9.27 -8.70
CA LEU A 326 -4.50 9.28 -7.26
C LEU A 326 -3.31 8.64 -6.55
N SER A 327 -2.97 9.16 -5.37
CA SER A 327 -1.79 8.75 -4.60
C SER A 327 -1.95 7.43 -3.85
N PHE A 328 -2.51 6.39 -4.49
CA PHE A 328 -2.70 5.07 -3.86
C PHE A 328 -1.41 4.49 -3.25
N PHE A 329 -0.25 4.81 -3.81
CA PHE A 329 1.06 4.42 -3.28
C PHE A 329 1.43 5.07 -1.94
N ARG A 330 0.71 6.12 -1.52
CA ARG A 330 0.80 6.71 -0.18
C ARG A 330 -0.33 6.20 0.69
N GLU A 331 -1.55 6.19 0.17
CA GLU A 331 -2.76 5.87 0.94
C GLU A 331 -2.86 4.40 1.36
N LEU A 332 -2.50 3.47 0.46
CA LEU A 332 -2.61 2.04 0.75
C LEU A 332 -1.59 1.60 1.81
N PRO A 333 -0.29 1.98 1.74
CA PRO A 333 0.67 1.60 2.77
C PRO A 333 0.34 2.15 4.17
N VAL A 334 -0.28 3.32 4.28
CA VAL A 334 -0.68 3.91 5.57
C VAL A 334 -2.06 3.47 6.04
N GLY A 335 -2.76 2.64 5.27
CA GLY A 335 -3.98 1.98 5.70
C GLY A 335 -5.26 2.79 5.50
N VAL A 336 -5.34 3.70 4.54
CA VAL A 336 -6.55 4.51 4.31
C VAL A 336 -7.69 3.66 3.76
N SER A 337 -8.73 3.46 4.56
CA SER A 337 -9.83 2.53 4.27
C SER A 337 -10.52 2.76 2.93
N GLY A 338 -10.85 4.02 2.61
CA GLY A 338 -11.54 4.35 1.37
C GLY A 338 -10.69 4.15 0.11
N ALA A 339 -9.36 4.32 0.23
CA ALA A 339 -8.43 4.04 -0.87
C ALA A 339 -8.43 2.54 -1.23
N TYR A 340 -8.47 1.65 -0.23
CA TYR A 340 -8.59 0.20 -0.46
C TYR A 340 -9.89 -0.16 -1.17
N LYS A 341 -11.03 0.38 -0.73
CA LYS A 341 -12.34 0.13 -1.35
C LYS A 341 -12.36 0.57 -2.82
N LEU A 342 -11.90 1.78 -3.11
CA LEU A 342 -11.86 2.30 -4.48
C LEU A 342 -10.90 1.49 -5.36
N PHE A 343 -9.74 1.07 -4.84
CA PHE A 343 -8.80 0.24 -5.59
C PHE A 343 -9.36 -1.15 -5.89
N ALA A 344 -10.02 -1.80 -4.92
CA ALA A 344 -10.70 -3.08 -5.12
C ALA A 344 -11.82 -2.98 -6.18
N ASN A 345 -12.55 -1.87 -6.22
CA ASN A 345 -13.54 -1.62 -7.27
C ASN A 345 -12.91 -1.51 -8.66
N MET A 346 -11.77 -0.82 -8.79
CA MET A 346 -11.03 -0.76 -10.05
C MET A 346 -10.59 -2.15 -10.53
N LEU A 347 -10.09 -2.99 -9.62
CA LEU A 347 -9.70 -4.37 -9.93
C LEU A 347 -10.89 -5.22 -10.40
N SER A 348 -12.07 -4.96 -9.86
CA SER A 348 -13.29 -5.75 -10.06
C SER A 348 -14.17 -5.30 -11.24
N LEU A 349 -13.79 -4.24 -11.99
CA LEU A 349 -14.67 -3.68 -13.03
C LEU A 349 -15.07 -4.70 -14.11
N GLY A 350 -16.34 -4.73 -14.49
CA GLY A 350 -16.82 -5.67 -15.52
C GLY A 350 -16.83 -7.15 -15.10
N GLN A 351 -16.46 -7.47 -13.85
CA GLN A 351 -16.63 -8.80 -13.27
C GLN A 351 -18.01 -8.89 -12.61
N ASN A 352 -18.78 -9.94 -12.90
CA ASN A 352 -20.08 -10.17 -12.27
C ASN A 352 -19.96 -11.18 -11.13
N VAL A 353 -20.73 -10.98 -10.04
CA VAL A 353 -20.93 -11.98 -8.98
C VAL A 353 -21.97 -13.01 -9.43
N ASP A 354 -21.73 -13.71 -10.54
CA ASP A 354 -22.54 -14.89 -10.87
C ASP A 354 -21.87 -16.14 -10.30
N ASN A 355 -22.57 -16.74 -9.33
CA ASN A 355 -22.22 -17.96 -8.60
C ASN A 355 -21.82 -19.12 -9.54
N ASN A 356 -20.82 -19.90 -9.10
CA ASN A 356 -20.34 -21.19 -9.62
C ASN A 356 -19.41 -21.15 -10.84
N GLN A 357 -18.10 -21.17 -10.59
CA GLN A 357 -17.32 -22.42 -10.63
C GLN A 357 -15.86 -22.12 -10.29
N THR A 358 -15.38 -22.82 -9.27
CA THR A 358 -13.99 -23.24 -9.12
C THR A 358 -13.58 -24.02 -10.38
N GLN A 359 -13.24 -23.33 -11.45
CA GLN A 359 -12.36 -23.88 -12.46
C GLN A 359 -11.03 -23.18 -12.28
N VAL A 360 -10.15 -23.85 -11.53
CA VAL A 360 -8.71 -23.73 -11.71
C VAL A 360 -8.46 -23.82 -13.20
N LYS A 361 -8.22 -22.67 -13.86
CA LYS A 361 -7.65 -22.65 -15.20
C LYS A 361 -6.24 -23.22 -15.04
N ARG A 362 -6.10 -24.50 -15.39
CA ARG A 362 -4.80 -25.17 -15.52
C ARG A 362 -4.01 -24.58 -16.67
#